data_AF-A0A1X7TA89-F1
#
_entry.id   AF-A0A1X7TA89-F1
#
_cell.length_a   1.000
_cell.length_b   1.000
_cell.length_c   1.000
_cell.angle_alpha   90.00
_cell.angle_beta   90.00
_cell.angle_gamma   90.00
#
_symmetry.space_group_name_H-M   'P 1'
#
loop_
_entity.id
_entity.type
_entity.pdbx_description
1 polymer ?
#
loop_
_entity_poly.entity_id
_entity_poly.type
_entity_poly.pdbx_seq_one_letter_code
_entity_poly.pdbx_strand_id
1 'polypeptide(L)'
;MFGLVAVALGRYSKSFATGLDSVAAWNNSSVDWTMAARAHCHYLVLKAFHLSIDAAKVCEANFNILRVLCCLFGLHGIIQYRGEFCLDGYMNSEQIEMAKNQLYSLLKEVRYEAVPLVDAFDIHDDILDSSLGRYDGDVYRHLYE
;
A
#
# COMPACT_ATOMS: atom_id res chain seq x y z
N MET A 1 7.90 5.40 11.27
CA MET A 1 7.85 6.71 10.58
C MET A 1 8.97 7.66 11.01
N PHE A 2 9.23 7.81 12.32
CA PHE A 2 10.31 8.69 12.81
C PHE A 2 11.72 8.32 12.31
N GLY A 3 11.99 7.03 12.04
CA GLY A 3 13.29 6.56 11.53
C GLY A 3 13.69 7.17 10.18
N LEU A 4 12.83 7.08 9.16
CA LEU A 4 13.14 7.58 7.81
C LEU A 4 13.31 9.10 7.75
N VAL A 5 12.52 9.84 8.52
CA VAL A 5 12.66 11.30 8.63
C VAL A 5 14.00 11.65 9.28
N ALA A 6 14.41 10.91 10.32
CA ALA A 6 15.71 11.10 10.97
C ALA A 6 16.87 10.77 10.02
N VAL A 7 16.76 9.73 9.19
CA VAL A 7 17.76 9.38 8.17
C VAL A 7 17.91 10.51 7.15
N ALA A 8 16.80 11.01 6.60
CA ALA A 8 16.81 12.11 5.62
C ALA A 8 17.42 13.39 6.21
N LEU A 9 17.00 13.77 7.42
CA LEU A 9 17.54 14.92 8.14
C LEU A 9 19.03 14.74 8.46
N GLY A 10 19.46 13.54 8.83
CA GLY A 10 20.86 13.21 9.08
C GLY A 10 21.73 13.40 7.84
N ARG A 11 21.25 12.98 6.65
CA ARG A 11 21.99 13.19 5.40
C ARG A 11 22.02 14.66 4.98
N TYR A 12 20.91 15.38 5.16
CA TYR A 12 20.85 16.82 4.90
C TYR A 12 21.86 17.59 5.77
N SER A 13 21.84 17.36 7.09
CA SER A 13 22.74 18.03 8.04
C SER A 13 24.22 17.70 7.78
N LYS A 14 24.53 16.46 7.41
CA LYS A 14 25.90 16.07 7.00
C LYS A 14 26.36 16.82 5.75
N SER A 15 25.50 16.94 4.74
CA SER A 15 25.81 17.66 3.50
C SER A 15 26.05 19.15 3.77
N PHE A 16 25.28 19.75 4.67
CA PHE A 16 25.48 21.12 5.11
C PHE A 16 26.81 21.29 5.86
N ALA A 17 27.16 20.35 6.74
CA ALA A 17 28.43 20.35 7.47
C ALA A 17 29.65 20.20 6.54
N THR A 18 29.50 19.59 5.36
CA THR A 18 30.56 19.54 4.33
C THR A 18 30.74 20.85 3.56
N GLY A 19 29.98 21.90 3.87
CA GLY A 19 30.09 23.23 3.26
C GLY A 19 29.27 23.40 1.98
N LEU A 20 28.37 22.47 1.66
CA LEU A 20 27.44 22.62 0.56
C LEU A 20 26.38 23.67 0.89
N ASP A 21 25.91 24.38 -0.13
CA ASP A 21 24.79 25.28 0.00
C ASP A 21 23.48 24.51 0.25
N SER A 22 22.46 25.22 0.73
CA SER A 22 21.18 24.59 1.12
C SER A 22 20.52 23.84 -0.03
N VAL A 23 20.64 24.33 -1.27
CA VAL A 23 20.02 23.70 -2.43
C VAL A 23 20.75 22.40 -2.81
N ALA A 24 22.09 22.39 -2.83
CA ALA A 24 22.83 21.15 -3.09
C ALA A 24 22.64 20.13 -1.96
N ALA A 25 22.62 20.56 -0.69
CA ALA A 25 22.36 19.67 0.45
C ALA A 25 20.96 19.05 0.39
N TRP A 26 19.95 19.82 -0.05
CA TRP A 26 18.59 19.31 -0.29
C TRP A 26 18.58 18.28 -1.42
N ASN A 27 19.20 18.59 -2.56
CA ASN A 27 19.29 17.67 -3.69
C ASN A 27 19.98 16.35 -3.31
N ASN A 28 21.05 16.41 -2.52
CA ASN A 28 21.78 15.24 -2.03
C ASN A 28 20.98 14.37 -1.04
N SER A 29 19.93 14.90 -0.41
CA SER A 29 19.05 14.17 0.52
C SER A 29 17.66 13.90 -0.05
N SER A 30 17.38 14.34 -1.28
CA SER A 30 16.06 14.29 -1.92
C SER A 30 15.48 12.87 -2.03
N VAL A 31 16.32 11.87 -2.25
CA VAL A 31 15.92 10.46 -2.31
C VAL A 31 15.36 9.98 -0.96
N ASP A 32 16.04 10.30 0.14
CA ASP A 32 15.61 9.92 1.48
C ASP A 32 14.34 10.68 1.89
N TRP A 33 14.24 11.96 1.52
CA TRP A 33 13.02 12.75 1.71
C TRP A 33 11.82 12.16 0.96
N THR A 34 12.05 11.70 -0.27
CA THR A 34 11.00 11.04 -1.07
C THR A 34 10.55 9.74 -0.42
N MET A 35 11.49 8.96 0.13
CA MET A 35 11.15 7.74 0.86
C MET A 35 10.36 8.04 2.13
N ALA A 36 10.78 9.04 2.92
CA ALA A 36 10.08 9.46 4.11
C ALA A 36 8.66 9.97 3.80
N ALA A 37 8.50 10.76 2.74
CA ALA A 37 7.20 11.23 2.26
C ALA A 37 6.31 10.06 1.84
N ARG A 38 6.84 9.08 1.10
CA ARG A 38 6.09 7.88 0.69
C ARG A 38 5.62 7.08 1.89
N ALA A 39 6.49 6.85 2.88
CA ALA A 39 6.13 6.16 4.12
C ALA A 39 5.06 6.92 4.90
N HIS A 40 5.12 8.25 4.91
CA HIS A 40 4.10 9.09 5.53
C HIS A 40 2.74 8.94 4.84
N CYS A 41 2.69 9.09 3.52
CA CYS A 41 1.47 8.90 2.73
C CYS A 41 0.90 7.49 2.92
N HIS A 42 1.73 6.46 2.90
CA HIS A 42 1.28 5.08 3.07
C HIS A 42 0.62 4.86 4.44
N TYR A 43 1.22 5.37 5.52
CA TYR A 43 0.61 5.35 6.85
C TYR A 43 -0.71 6.11 6.91
N LEU A 44 -0.78 7.30 6.31
CA LEU A 44 -2.01 8.09 6.30
C LEU A 44 -3.15 7.34 5.58
N VAL A 45 -2.86 6.73 4.44
CA VAL A 45 -3.84 5.91 3.71
C VAL A 45 -4.29 4.72 4.55
N LEU A 46 -3.36 3.97 5.16
CA LEU A 46 -3.71 2.83 6.02
C LEU A 46 -4.55 3.26 7.23
N LYS A 47 -4.18 4.37 7.88
CA LYS A 47 -4.92 4.93 9.02
C LYS A 47 -6.32 5.38 8.59
N ALA A 48 -6.43 6.10 7.48
CA ALA A 48 -7.71 6.54 6.95
C ALA A 48 -8.59 5.35 6.57
N PHE A 49 -8.03 4.31 5.94
CA PHE A 49 -8.75 3.09 5.60
C PHE A 49 -9.29 2.40 6.86
N HIS A 50 -8.46 2.18 7.86
CA HIS A 50 -8.88 1.56 9.12
C HIS A 50 -10.00 2.36 9.81
N LEU A 51 -9.83 3.67 9.95
CA LEU A 51 -10.84 4.55 10.56
C LEU A 51 -12.15 4.59 9.76
N SER A 52 -12.06 4.54 8.42
CA SER A 52 -13.23 4.54 7.55
C SER A 52 -14.03 3.26 7.67
N ILE A 53 -13.37 2.11 7.86
CA ILE A 53 -14.03 0.83 8.11
C ILE A 53 -14.77 0.86 9.45
N ASP A 54 -14.13 1.35 10.52
CA ASP A 54 -14.75 1.43 11.85
C ASP A 54 -15.95 2.40 11.88
N ALA A 55 -15.90 3.45 11.07
CA ALA A 55 -17.00 4.41 10.93
C ALA A 55 -18.11 3.92 9.96
N ALA A 56 -17.83 2.92 9.12
CA ALA A 56 -18.76 2.44 8.11
C ALA A 56 -19.88 1.61 8.76
N LYS A 57 -21.13 1.98 8.46
CA LYS A 57 -22.32 1.19 8.84
C LYS A 57 -22.60 0.15 7.77
N VAL A 58 -21.84 -0.94 7.80
CA VAL A 58 -21.99 -2.08 6.87
C VAL A 58 -22.42 -3.33 7.63
N CYS A 59 -22.93 -4.33 6.91
CA CYS A 59 -23.21 -5.63 7.51
C CYS A 59 -21.91 -6.31 7.95
N GLU A 60 -22.03 -7.28 8.86
CA GLU A 60 -20.88 -7.98 9.44
C GLU A 60 -19.99 -8.67 8.37
N ALA A 61 -20.61 -9.25 7.34
CA ALA A 61 -19.89 -9.87 6.23
C ALA A 61 -18.99 -8.85 5.49
N ASN A 62 -19.56 -7.70 5.11
CA ASN A 62 -18.83 -6.64 4.41
C ASN A 62 -17.75 -6.02 5.32
N PHE A 63 -18.04 -5.86 6.61
CA PHE A 63 -17.05 -5.39 7.59
C PHE A 63 -15.83 -6.31 7.64
N ASN A 64 -16.05 -7.63 7.69
CA ASN A 64 -14.98 -8.61 7.79
C ASN A 64 -14.07 -8.59 6.54
N ILE A 65 -14.64 -8.61 5.33
CA ILE A 65 -13.82 -8.58 4.10
C ILE A 65 -13.07 -7.25 3.93
N LEU A 66 -13.66 -6.12 4.30
CA LEU A 66 -12.98 -4.82 4.28
C LEU A 66 -11.79 -4.78 5.26
N ARG A 67 -11.94 -5.40 6.45
CA ARG A 67 -10.82 -5.55 7.39
C ARG A 67 -9.70 -6.41 6.82
N VAL A 68 -10.04 -7.51 6.13
CA VAL A 68 -9.08 -8.37 5.43
C VAL A 68 -8.30 -7.55 4.39
N LEU A 69 -8.99 -6.74 3.57
CA LEU A 69 -8.35 -5.86 2.59
C LEU A 69 -7.44 -4.80 3.24
N CYS A 70 -7.87 -4.21 4.36
CA CYS A 70 -7.05 -3.25 5.11
C CYS A 70 -5.76 -3.91 5.65
N CYS A 71 -5.86 -5.11 6.22
CA CYS A 71 -4.72 -5.90 6.66
C CYS A 71 -3.81 -6.27 5.49
N LEU A 72 -4.38 -6.67 4.35
CA LEU A 72 -3.65 -7.00 3.13
C LEU A 72 -2.85 -5.78 2.63
N PHE A 73 -3.46 -4.60 2.59
CA PHE A 73 -2.80 -3.35 2.19
C PHE A 73 -1.59 -3.02 3.08
N GLY A 74 -1.77 -3.11 4.40
CA GLY A 74 -0.69 -2.86 5.36
C GLY A 74 0.46 -3.87 5.27
N LEU A 75 0.13 -5.17 5.19
CA LEU A 75 1.14 -6.23 5.06
C LEU A 75 1.89 -6.14 3.73
N HIS A 76 1.19 -5.84 2.64
CA HIS A 76 1.82 -5.60 1.34
C HIS A 76 2.84 -4.45 1.42
N GLY A 77 2.48 -3.34 2.08
CA GLY A 77 3.40 -2.23 2.35
C GLY A 77 4.65 -2.65 3.12
N ILE A 78 4.48 -3.45 4.19
CA ILE A 78 5.60 -3.97 4.98
C ILE A 78 6.54 -4.82 4.12
N ILE A 79 6.01 -5.76 3.32
CA ILE A 79 6.82 -6.65 2.48
C ILE A 79 7.53 -5.91 1.36
N GLN A 80 6.87 -4.92 0.75
CA GLN A 80 7.43 -4.08 -0.31
C GLN A 80 8.63 -3.26 0.21
N TYR A 81 8.54 -2.73 1.43
CA TYR A 81 9.58 -1.87 2.03
C TYR A 81 10.36 -2.54 3.18
N ARG A 82 10.36 -3.88 3.24
CA ARG A 82 10.95 -4.67 4.34
C ARG A 82 12.38 -4.27 4.71
N GLY A 83 13.18 -3.83 3.73
CA GLY A 83 14.54 -3.36 3.96
C GLY A 83 14.61 -2.23 4.98
N GLU A 84 13.71 -1.26 4.91
CA GLU A 84 13.67 -0.13 5.84
C GLU A 84 13.32 -0.57 7.26
N PHE A 85 12.36 -1.50 7.39
CA PHE A 85 11.95 -2.08 8.69
C PHE A 85 13.03 -2.97 9.30
N CYS A 86 13.93 -3.54 8.49
CA CYS A 86 15.06 -4.30 9.00
C CYS A 86 16.24 -3.39 9.34
N LEU A 87 16.47 -2.32 8.57
CA LEU A 87 17.57 -1.38 8.80
C LEU A 87 17.44 -0.59 10.11
N ASP A 88 16.22 -0.25 10.52
CA ASP A 88 15.95 0.40 11.81
C ASP A 88 15.76 -0.60 12.97
N GLY A 89 15.87 -1.90 12.68
CA GLY A 89 15.69 -2.98 13.66
C GLY A 89 14.25 -3.14 14.15
N TYR A 90 13.27 -2.52 13.49
CA TYR A 90 11.86 -2.62 13.88
C TYR A 90 11.28 -4.02 13.64
N MET A 91 11.70 -4.69 12.57
CA MET A 91 11.34 -6.08 12.27
C MET A 91 12.58 -6.94 12.01
N ASN A 92 12.59 -8.12 12.62
CA ASN A 92 13.57 -9.16 12.33
C ASN A 92 13.11 -10.05 11.15
N SER A 93 14.02 -10.89 10.64
CA SER A 93 13.75 -11.76 9.50
C SER A 93 12.59 -12.73 9.72
N GLU A 94 12.40 -13.21 10.95
CA GLU A 94 11.30 -14.12 11.31
C GLU A 94 9.95 -13.42 11.22
N GLN A 95 9.84 -12.20 11.76
CA GLN A 95 8.62 -11.39 11.69
C GLN A 95 8.27 -11.00 10.25
N ILE A 96 9.26 -10.75 9.40
CA ILE A 96 9.05 -10.50 7.96
C ILE A 96 8.50 -11.76 7.28
N GLU A 97 9.03 -12.94 7.59
CA GLU A 97 8.52 -14.19 7.04
C GLU A 97 7.10 -14.51 7.55
N MET A 98 6.80 -14.22 8.82
CA MET A 98 5.44 -14.29 9.36
C MET A 98 4.47 -13.36 8.61
N ALA A 99 4.86 -12.10 8.38
CA ALA A 99 4.06 -11.13 7.63
C ALA A 99 3.80 -11.60 6.19
N LYS A 100 4.79 -12.22 5.55
CA LYS A 100 4.69 -12.78 4.20
C LYS A 100 3.74 -13.97 4.14
N ASN A 101 3.82 -14.88 5.12
CA ASN A 101 2.90 -16.01 5.22
C ASN A 101 1.46 -15.55 5.47
N GLN A 102 1.27 -14.54 6.34
CA GLN A 102 -0.04 -13.95 6.56
C GLN A 102 -0.59 -13.29 5.30
N LEU A 103 0.25 -12.57 4.53
CA LEU A 103 -0.14 -12.00 3.24
C LEU A 103 -0.68 -13.08 2.29
N TYR A 104 0.00 -14.22 2.17
CA TYR A 104 -0.47 -15.33 1.34
C TYR A 104 -1.77 -15.96 1.84
N SER A 105 -1.97 -16.02 3.16
CA SER A 105 -3.23 -16.48 3.75
C SER A 105 -4.39 -15.55 3.38
N LEU A 106 -4.19 -14.24 3.55
CA LEU A 106 -5.23 -13.24 3.22
C LEU A 106 -5.54 -13.20 1.72
N LEU A 107 -4.55 -13.39 0.84
CA LEU A 107 -4.80 -13.48 -0.61
C LEU A 107 -5.71 -14.66 -0.97
N LYS A 108 -5.59 -15.80 -0.27
CA LYS A 108 -6.48 -16.95 -0.47
C LYS A 108 -7.91 -16.66 -0.01
N GLU A 109 -8.06 -15.88 1.05
CA GLU A 109 -9.37 -15.46 1.57
C GLU A 109 -10.04 -14.47 0.61
N VAL A 110 -9.32 -13.42 0.19
CA VAL A 110 -9.82 -12.40 -0.75
C VAL A 110 -10.21 -12.99 -2.09
N ARG A 111 -9.55 -14.07 -2.54
CA ARG A 111 -9.83 -14.72 -3.83
C ARG A 111 -11.31 -15.03 -4.03
N TYR A 112 -12.02 -15.48 -2.99
CA TYR A 112 -13.44 -15.86 -3.10
C TYR A 112 -14.37 -14.66 -3.27
N GLU A 113 -13.98 -13.52 -2.72
CA GLU A 113 -14.74 -12.26 -2.76
C GLU A 113 -14.22 -11.30 -3.84
N ALA A 114 -13.18 -11.67 -4.60
CA ALA A 114 -12.49 -10.75 -5.50
C ALA A 114 -13.40 -10.15 -6.59
N VAL A 115 -14.27 -10.98 -7.19
CA VAL A 115 -15.23 -10.53 -8.22
C VAL A 115 -16.33 -9.65 -7.59
N PRO A 116 -17.06 -10.09 -6.54
CA PRO A 116 -18.02 -9.22 -5.85
C PRO A 116 -17.45 -7.88 -5.37
N LEU A 117 -16.19 -7.86 -4.92
CA LEU A 117 -15.53 -6.63 -4.46
C LEU A 117 -15.28 -5.62 -5.58
N VAL A 118 -14.94 -6.08 -6.79
CA VAL A 118 -14.78 -5.18 -7.94
C VAL A 118 -16.13 -4.80 -8.54
N ASP A 119 -17.11 -5.71 -8.53
CA ASP A 119 -18.47 -5.43 -8.96
C ASP A 119 -19.16 -4.39 -8.07
N ALA A 120 -18.80 -4.34 -6.78
CA ALA A 120 -19.31 -3.35 -5.83
C ALA A 120 -18.93 -1.89 -6.16
N PHE A 121 -17.98 -1.66 -7.07
CA PHE A 121 -17.74 -0.31 -7.61
C PHE A 121 -18.82 0.16 -8.58
N ASP A 122 -19.68 -0.74 -9.06
CA ASP A 122 -20.84 -0.47 -9.91
C ASP A 122 -20.46 0.35 -11.17
N ILE A 123 -19.35 -0.05 -11.80
CA ILE A 123 -18.84 0.60 -13.02
C ILE A 123 -19.52 -0.06 -14.23
N HIS A 124 -20.32 0.72 -14.96
CA HIS A 124 -21.00 0.25 -16.16
C HIS A 124 -20.03 -0.05 -17.31
N ASP A 125 -20.35 -1.04 -18.15
CA ASP A 125 -19.52 -1.46 -19.29
C ASP A 125 -19.21 -0.31 -20.25
N ASP A 126 -20.16 0.62 -20.46
CA ASP A 126 -19.96 1.81 -21.30
C ASP A 126 -18.91 2.79 -20.74
N ILE A 127 -18.68 2.76 -19.42
CA ILE A 127 -17.66 3.56 -18.74
C ILE A 127 -16.33 2.80 -18.70
N LEU A 128 -16.39 1.49 -18.47
CA LEU A 128 -15.21 0.63 -18.38
C LEU A 128 -14.53 0.43 -19.73
N ASP A 129 -15.32 0.39 -20.82
CA ASP A 129 -14.88 0.30 -22.22
C ASP A 129 -13.79 -0.76 -22.44
N SER A 130 -14.02 -1.95 -21.88
CA SER A 130 -13.04 -3.04 -21.88
C SER A 130 -13.70 -4.38 -22.20
N SER A 131 -13.39 -4.96 -23.36
CA SER A 131 -13.88 -6.29 -23.74
C SER A 131 -13.45 -7.39 -22.76
N LEU A 132 -12.31 -7.23 -22.07
CA LEU A 132 -11.82 -8.18 -21.05
C LEU A 132 -12.53 -8.03 -19.70
N GLY A 133 -13.04 -6.83 -19.40
CA GLY A 133 -13.61 -6.47 -18.10
C GLY A 133 -15.13 -6.46 -18.07
N ARG A 134 -15.79 -6.91 -19.14
CA ARG A 134 -17.25 -6.88 -19.26
C ARG A 134 -17.93 -7.62 -18.11
N TYR A 135 -19.03 -7.05 -17.63
CA TYR A 135 -19.83 -7.63 -16.57
C TYR A 135 -20.42 -9.01 -16.92
N ASP A 136 -20.80 -9.21 -18.19
CA ASP A 136 -21.38 -10.47 -18.67
C ASP A 136 -20.37 -11.63 -18.82
N GLY A 137 -19.07 -11.34 -18.78
CA GLY A 137 -18.00 -12.32 -18.98
C GLY A 137 -17.90 -12.88 -20.40
N ASP A 138 -18.64 -12.35 -21.39
CA ASP A 138 -18.57 -12.80 -22.79
C ASP A 138 -17.39 -12.14 -23.53
N VAL A 139 -16.19 -12.38 -23.00
CA VAL A 139 -14.96 -11.71 -23.44
C VAL A 139 -14.59 -12.03 -24.88
N TYR A 140 -14.63 -13.31 -25.26
CA TYR A 140 -14.07 -13.76 -26.53
C TYR A 140 -14.88 -13.28 -27.74
N ARG A 141 -16.21 -13.19 -27.60
CA ARG A 141 -17.07 -12.68 -28.66
C ARG A 141 -16.79 -11.21 -28.93
N HIS A 142 -16.77 -10.40 -27.88
CA HIS A 142 -16.55 -8.94 -27.98
C HIS A 142 -15.10 -8.55 -28.30
N LEU A 143 -14.14 -9.46 -28.15
CA LEU A 143 -12.76 -9.22 -28.61
C LEU A 143 -12.60 -9.51 -30.12
N TYR A 144 -13.47 -10.35 -30.68
CA TYR A 144 -13.42 -10.74 -32.08
C TYR A 144 -14.24 -9.82 -33.00
N GLU A 145 -15.37 -9.31 -32.50
CA GLU A 145 -16.20 -8.29 -33.17
C GLU A 145 -15.45 -6.95 -33.29
#